data_AF-A0A1G5QPK6-F1
#
_entry.id   AF-A0A1G5QPK6-F1
#
_cell.length_a   1.000
_cell.length_b   1.000
_cell.length_c   1.000
_cell.angle_alpha   90.00
_cell.angle_beta   90.00
_cell.angle_gamma   90.00
#
_symmetry.space_group_name_H-M   'P 1'
#
loop_
_entity.id
_entity.type
_entity.pdbx_description
1 polymer ?
#
loop_
_entity_poly.entity_id
_entity_poly.type
_entity_poly.pdbx_seq_one_letter_code
_entity_poly.pdbx_strand_id
1 'polypeptide(L)'
;MPEEKNSIDASIEALDAYIEKNKDEGRRIFSYLRTFSVTVLVVILMLYIFPLYMTAAMPDSALASAKIPDVVLYGLFAIFVVVFGVVMAIYRFHLNEISRTEHYKIGFMRIRVAANNSDKEGFNSEVRLSLTADAFSYQPSSVFSGKEKKVESPLPGHPTSDLSAVVLNKLLDGLEVKKKQ
;
A
#
# COMPACT_ATOMS: atom_id res chain seq x y z
N MET A 1 -3.13 15.72 -39.32
CA MET A 1 -2.77 14.59 -38.44
C MET A 1 -3.89 14.27 -37.45
N PRO A 2 -5.03 13.70 -37.86
CA PRO A 2 -6.13 13.35 -36.94
C PRO A 2 -5.92 12.01 -36.22
N GLU A 3 -5.20 11.07 -36.85
CA GLU A 3 -5.04 9.70 -36.34
C GLU A 3 -4.18 9.64 -35.06
N GLU A 4 -3.12 10.44 -34.95
CA GLU A 4 -2.28 10.47 -33.74
C GLU A 4 -3.03 10.99 -32.51
N LYS A 5 -3.87 12.03 -32.66
CA LYS A 5 -4.71 12.56 -31.56
C LYS A 5 -5.66 11.50 -31.01
N ASN A 6 -6.28 10.71 -31.90
CA ASN A 6 -7.15 9.61 -31.50
C ASN A 6 -6.38 8.50 -30.78
N SER A 7 -5.13 8.21 -31.18
CA SER A 7 -4.33 7.16 -30.55
C SER A 7 -3.87 7.49 -29.13
N ILE A 8 -3.50 8.76 -28.86
CA ILE A 8 -3.08 9.20 -27.53
C ILE A 8 -4.29 9.27 -26.58
N ASP A 9 -5.42 9.79 -27.06
CA ASP A 9 -6.63 9.87 -26.25
C ASP A 9 -7.17 8.47 -25.92
N ALA A 10 -7.15 7.54 -26.87
CA ALA A 10 -7.48 6.13 -26.63
C ALA A 10 -6.52 5.46 -25.62
N SER A 11 -5.23 5.80 -25.67
CA SER A 11 -4.23 5.29 -24.72
C SER A 11 -4.47 5.81 -23.30
N ILE A 12 -4.81 7.10 -23.15
CA ILE A 12 -5.16 7.70 -21.85
C ILE A 12 -6.42 7.05 -21.28
N GLU A 13 -7.45 6.86 -22.10
CA GLU A 13 -8.70 6.22 -21.70
C GLU A 13 -8.48 4.75 -21.29
N ALA A 14 -7.69 3.99 -22.05
CA ALA A 14 -7.34 2.61 -21.70
C ALA A 14 -6.58 2.52 -20.37
N LEU A 15 -5.65 3.46 -20.11
CA LEU A 15 -4.93 3.53 -18.84
C LEU A 15 -5.85 3.91 -17.68
N ASP A 16 -6.82 4.81 -17.88
CA ASP A 16 -7.82 5.15 -16.88
C ASP A 16 -8.70 3.96 -16.51
N ALA A 17 -9.19 3.22 -17.51
CA ALA A 17 -9.94 1.99 -17.27
C ALA A 17 -9.10 0.95 -16.51
N TYR A 18 -7.81 0.84 -16.82
CA TYR A 18 -6.89 -0.07 -16.11
C TYR A 18 -6.61 0.36 -14.67
N ILE A 19 -6.46 1.67 -14.42
CA ILE A 19 -6.31 2.24 -13.07
C ILE A 19 -7.55 1.95 -12.24
N GLU A 20 -8.75 2.21 -12.78
CA GLU A 20 -9.99 2.01 -12.04
C GLU A 20 -10.20 0.53 -11.71
N LYS A 21 -9.92 -0.36 -12.65
CA LYS A 21 -9.95 -1.81 -12.40
C LYS A 21 -9.01 -2.22 -11.27
N ASN A 22 -7.76 -1.75 -11.27
CA ASN A 22 -6.81 -2.06 -10.20
C ASN A 22 -7.19 -1.44 -8.86
N LYS A 23 -7.82 -0.24 -8.86
CA LYS A 23 -8.35 0.40 -7.64
C LYS A 23 -9.46 -0.45 -7.03
N ASP A 24 -10.37 -0.97 -7.84
CA ASP A 24 -11.44 -1.84 -7.39
C ASP A 24 -10.93 -3.20 -6.89
N GLU A 25 -10.00 -3.82 -7.59
CA GLU A 25 -9.34 -5.06 -7.15
C GLU A 25 -8.57 -4.84 -5.84
N GLY A 26 -7.80 -3.75 -5.73
CA GLY A 26 -7.08 -3.36 -4.52
C GLY A 26 -8.01 -3.10 -3.32
N ARG A 27 -9.15 -2.42 -3.54
CA ARG A 27 -10.19 -2.22 -2.51
C ARG A 27 -10.79 -3.54 -2.02
N ARG A 28 -11.06 -4.48 -2.94
CA ARG A 28 -11.59 -5.80 -2.60
C ARG A 28 -10.59 -6.58 -1.74
N ILE A 29 -9.32 -6.60 -2.13
CA ILE A 29 -8.25 -7.26 -1.37
C ILE A 29 -8.11 -6.64 0.03
N PHE A 30 -8.12 -5.30 0.12
CA PHE A 30 -8.08 -4.62 1.41
C PHE A 30 -9.29 -4.97 2.28
N SER A 31 -10.49 -5.08 1.70
CA SER A 31 -11.70 -5.50 2.40
C SER A 31 -11.59 -6.93 2.95
N TYR A 32 -11.02 -7.86 2.16
CA TYR A 32 -10.75 -9.22 2.62
C TYR A 32 -9.71 -9.26 3.74
N LEU A 33 -8.62 -8.49 3.61
CA LEU A 33 -7.58 -8.38 4.63
C LEU A 33 -8.17 -7.86 5.96
N ARG A 34 -9.00 -6.81 5.89
CA ARG A 34 -9.68 -6.24 7.05
C ARG A 34 -10.62 -7.25 7.69
N THR A 35 -11.49 -7.87 6.89
CA THR A 35 -12.47 -8.85 7.39
C THR A 35 -11.75 -10.02 8.07
N PHE A 36 -10.73 -10.60 7.42
CA PHE A 36 -9.92 -11.66 7.99
C PHE A 36 -9.25 -11.26 9.31
N SER A 37 -8.65 -10.07 9.36
CA SER A 37 -7.97 -9.58 10.57
C SER A 37 -8.94 -9.36 11.73
N VAL A 38 -10.13 -8.81 11.45
CA VAL A 38 -11.18 -8.62 12.46
C VAL A 38 -11.71 -9.97 12.95
N THR A 39 -11.96 -10.92 12.05
CA THR A 39 -12.43 -12.26 12.43
C THR A 39 -11.42 -12.98 13.33
N VAL A 40 -10.13 -12.95 13.00
CA VAL A 40 -9.07 -13.55 13.83
C VAL A 40 -9.01 -12.87 15.20
N LEU A 41 -9.08 -11.54 15.26
CA LEU A 41 -9.10 -10.80 16.52
C LEU A 41 -10.32 -11.18 17.39
N VAL A 42 -11.50 -11.28 16.78
CA VAL A 42 -12.72 -11.70 17.49
C VAL A 42 -12.59 -13.13 18.00
N VAL A 43 -12.03 -14.06 17.22
CA VAL A 43 -11.78 -15.43 17.66
C VAL A 43 -10.83 -15.44 18.86
N ILE A 44 -9.70 -14.74 18.78
CA ILE A 44 -8.75 -14.63 19.90
C ILE A 44 -9.47 -14.07 21.13
N LEU A 45 -10.22 -12.98 20.97
CA LEU A 45 -10.97 -12.36 22.05
C LEU A 45 -12.00 -13.31 22.67
N MET A 46 -12.73 -14.08 21.86
CA MET A 46 -13.63 -15.13 22.37
C MET A 46 -12.87 -16.20 23.14
N LEU A 47 -11.72 -16.67 22.65
CA LEU A 47 -10.89 -17.67 23.32
C LEU A 47 -10.38 -17.19 24.71
N TYR A 48 -10.18 -15.88 24.91
CA TYR A 48 -9.75 -15.33 26.20
C TYR A 48 -10.89 -14.89 27.12
N ILE A 49 -11.93 -14.29 26.56
CA ILE A 49 -13.04 -13.71 27.33
C ILE A 49 -14.08 -14.76 27.71
N PHE A 50 -14.34 -15.74 26.84
CA PHE A 50 -15.33 -16.78 27.13
C PHE A 50 -14.98 -17.64 28.36
N PRO A 51 -13.73 -18.12 28.52
CA PRO A 51 -13.36 -18.82 29.75
C PRO A 51 -13.51 -17.93 30.98
N LEU A 52 -13.13 -16.64 30.90
CA LEU A 52 -13.24 -15.68 32.00
C LEU A 52 -14.69 -15.50 32.51
N TYR A 53 -15.68 -15.50 31.62
CA TYR A 53 -17.09 -15.46 32.02
C TYR A 53 -17.59 -16.79 32.59
N MET A 54 -17.09 -17.92 32.09
CA MET A 54 -17.42 -19.25 32.61
C MET A 54 -16.78 -19.54 33.98
N THR A 55 -15.62 -18.95 34.30
CA THR A 55 -14.96 -19.14 35.60
C THR A 55 -15.80 -18.66 36.78
N ALA A 56 -16.64 -17.64 36.57
CA ALA A 56 -17.53 -17.11 37.61
C ALA A 56 -18.68 -18.07 37.97
N ALA A 57 -18.91 -19.11 37.15
CA ALA A 57 -20.05 -20.02 37.27
C ALA A 57 -19.67 -21.49 37.55
N MET A 58 -18.38 -21.85 37.59
CA MET A 58 -17.92 -23.24 37.70
C MET A 58 -16.88 -23.46 38.83
N PRO A 59 -16.83 -24.66 39.43
CA PRO A 59 -15.82 -25.02 40.44
C PRO A 59 -14.40 -25.07 39.86
N ASP A 60 -13.39 -24.78 40.70
CA ASP A 60 -11.96 -24.60 40.32
C ASP A 60 -11.35 -25.77 39.50
N SER A 61 -11.88 -26.98 39.62
CA SER A 61 -11.43 -28.15 38.86
C SER A 61 -11.82 -28.13 37.37
N ALA A 62 -12.95 -27.48 37.02
CA ALA A 62 -13.38 -27.33 35.64
C ALA A 62 -12.58 -26.24 34.90
N LEU A 63 -12.06 -25.26 35.64
CA LEU A 63 -11.28 -24.15 35.12
C LEU A 63 -9.93 -24.58 34.53
N ALA A 64 -9.25 -25.51 35.19
CA ALA A 64 -7.98 -26.06 34.72
C ALA A 64 -8.13 -26.80 33.38
N SER A 65 -9.30 -27.41 33.13
CA SER A 65 -9.59 -28.13 31.89
C SER A 65 -10.09 -27.23 30.75
N ALA A 66 -10.53 -26.00 31.06
CA ALA A 66 -11.01 -25.02 30.08
C ALA A 66 -9.91 -24.11 29.50
N LYS A 67 -8.69 -24.21 30.03
CA LYS A 67 -7.55 -23.40 29.59
C LYS A 67 -7.07 -23.88 28.22
N ILE A 68 -7.14 -23.01 27.22
CA ILE A 68 -6.67 -23.33 25.88
C ILE A 68 -5.14 -23.45 25.91
N PRO A 69 -4.54 -24.51 25.33
CA PRO A 69 -3.09 -24.65 25.27
C PRO A 69 -2.44 -23.52 24.48
N ASP A 70 -1.33 -22.97 25.00
CA ASP A 70 -0.59 -21.86 24.35
C ASP A 70 -0.16 -22.20 22.91
N VAL A 71 0.08 -23.49 22.62
CA VAL A 71 0.40 -23.99 21.28
C VAL A 71 -0.67 -23.65 20.26
N VAL A 72 -1.95 -23.68 20.65
CA VAL A 72 -3.08 -23.34 19.76
C VAL A 72 -3.04 -21.86 19.39
N LEU A 73 -2.74 -20.99 20.36
CA LEU A 73 -2.63 -19.55 20.14
C LEU A 73 -1.46 -19.22 19.21
N TYR A 74 -0.27 -19.79 19.48
CA TYR A 74 0.90 -19.57 18.63
C TYR A 74 0.68 -20.10 17.21
N GLY A 75 0.01 -21.24 17.05
CA GLY A 75 -0.38 -21.76 15.75
C GLY A 75 -1.31 -20.81 14.99
N LEU A 76 -2.32 -20.27 15.66
CA LEU A 76 -3.28 -19.33 15.07
C LEU A 76 -2.61 -18.02 14.67
N PHE A 77 -1.70 -17.51 15.51
CA PHE A 77 -0.91 -16.32 15.21
C PHE A 77 0.04 -16.54 14.03
N ALA A 78 0.70 -17.69 13.94
CA ALA A 78 1.58 -18.03 12.82
C ALA A 78 0.79 -18.06 11.50
N ILE A 79 -0.39 -18.70 11.48
CA ILE A 79 -1.28 -18.72 10.31
C ILE A 79 -1.70 -17.30 9.95
N PHE A 80 -2.10 -16.50 10.94
CA PHE A 80 -2.48 -15.11 10.72
C PHE A 80 -1.35 -14.31 10.05
N VAL A 81 -0.12 -14.38 10.57
CA VAL A 81 1.02 -13.65 10.01
C VAL A 81 1.31 -14.07 8.56
N VAL A 82 1.21 -15.37 8.25
CA VAL A 82 1.43 -15.88 6.89
C VAL A 82 0.36 -15.37 5.93
N VAL A 83 -0.92 -15.54 6.27
CA VAL A 83 -2.04 -15.11 5.41
C VAL A 83 -2.04 -13.60 5.26
N PHE A 84 -1.86 -12.86 6.36
CA PHE A 84 -1.76 -11.40 6.35
C PHE A 84 -0.61 -10.94 5.46
N GLY A 85 0.57 -11.54 5.58
CA GLY A 85 1.74 -11.20 4.77
C GLY A 85 1.51 -11.42 3.27
N VAL A 86 0.92 -12.55 2.89
CA VAL A 86 0.61 -12.86 1.49
C VAL A 86 -0.42 -11.88 0.92
N VAL A 87 -1.54 -11.67 1.62
CA VAL A 87 -2.59 -10.76 1.14
C VAL A 87 -2.09 -9.32 1.08
N MET A 88 -1.30 -8.89 2.05
CA MET A 88 -0.69 -7.56 2.06
C MET A 88 0.32 -7.38 0.91
N ALA A 89 1.08 -8.43 0.56
CA ALA A 89 1.98 -8.39 -0.60
C ALA A 89 1.21 -8.20 -1.91
N ILE A 90 0.08 -8.89 -2.08
CA ILE A 90 -0.80 -8.73 -3.25
C ILE A 90 -1.42 -7.32 -3.27
N TYR A 91 -1.88 -6.82 -2.13
CA TYR A 91 -2.38 -5.44 -2.02
C TYR A 91 -1.32 -4.41 -2.44
N ARG A 92 -0.09 -4.56 -1.93
CA ARG A 92 1.05 -3.70 -2.30
C ARG A 92 1.38 -3.80 -3.79
N PHE A 93 1.25 -4.97 -4.38
CA PHE A 93 1.42 -5.16 -5.82
C PHE A 93 0.42 -4.29 -6.62
N HIS A 94 -0.87 -4.31 -6.28
CA HIS A 94 -1.85 -3.46 -6.97
C HIS A 94 -1.59 -1.95 -6.77
N LEU A 95 -1.14 -1.53 -5.58
CA LEU A 95 -0.76 -0.14 -5.36
C LEU A 95 0.42 0.30 -6.24
N ASN A 96 1.45 -0.55 -6.36
CA ASN A 96 2.58 -0.30 -7.24
C ASN A 96 2.13 -0.25 -8.72
N GLU A 97 1.22 -1.13 -9.11
CA GLU A 97 0.67 -1.18 -10.46
C GLU A 97 -0.14 0.08 -10.81
N ILE A 98 -0.96 0.56 -9.87
CA ILE A 98 -1.68 1.83 -10.00
C ILE A 98 -0.69 2.99 -10.16
N SER A 99 0.32 3.07 -9.29
CA SER A 99 1.33 4.14 -9.35
C SER A 99 2.08 4.15 -10.68
N ARG A 100 2.48 2.98 -11.17
CA ARG A 100 3.14 2.84 -12.49
C ARG A 100 2.21 3.29 -13.62
N THR A 101 0.95 2.87 -13.58
CA THR A 101 -0.02 3.21 -14.63
C THR A 101 -0.37 4.69 -14.62
N GLU A 102 -0.56 5.29 -13.44
CA GLU A 102 -0.78 6.73 -13.28
C GLU A 102 0.42 7.53 -13.82
N HIS A 103 1.64 7.06 -13.59
CA HIS A 103 2.83 7.68 -14.19
C HIS A 103 2.80 7.65 -15.72
N TYR A 104 2.46 6.50 -16.32
CA TYR A 104 2.33 6.41 -17.78
C TYR A 104 1.20 7.30 -18.33
N LYS A 105 0.07 7.40 -17.62
CA LYS A 105 -1.01 8.32 -17.97
C LYS A 105 -0.50 9.76 -18.01
N ILE A 106 0.25 10.19 -16.99
CA ILE A 106 0.87 11.51 -16.95
C ILE A 106 1.85 11.69 -18.12
N GLY A 107 2.64 10.67 -18.45
CA GLY A 107 3.48 10.64 -19.64
C GLY A 107 2.71 10.93 -20.93
N PHE A 108 1.64 10.19 -21.18
CA PHE A 108 0.79 10.41 -22.37
C PHE A 108 0.13 11.80 -22.37
N MET A 109 -0.30 12.32 -21.21
CA MET A 109 -0.82 13.69 -21.12
C MET A 109 0.25 14.74 -21.48
N ARG A 110 1.49 14.55 -21.03
CA ARG A 110 2.62 15.44 -21.39
C ARG A 110 2.89 15.40 -22.90
N ILE A 111 2.92 14.21 -23.50
CA ILE A 111 3.07 14.04 -24.96
C ILE A 111 1.90 14.69 -25.72
N ARG A 112 0.67 14.54 -25.25
CA ARG A 112 -0.52 15.18 -25.83
C ARG A 112 -0.38 16.70 -25.86
N VAL A 113 0.02 17.30 -24.74
CA VAL A 113 0.26 18.74 -24.65
C VAL A 113 1.37 19.16 -25.61
N ALA A 114 2.43 18.34 -25.71
CA ALA A 114 3.54 18.62 -26.61
C ALA A 114 3.14 18.57 -28.09
N ALA A 115 2.40 17.54 -28.49
CA ALA A 115 1.92 17.34 -29.86
C ALA A 115 0.95 18.46 -30.29
N ASN A 116 0.03 18.85 -29.40
CA ASN A 116 -0.99 19.87 -29.68
C ASN A 116 -0.46 21.30 -29.79
N ASN A 117 0.77 21.56 -29.34
CA ASN A 117 1.38 22.90 -29.36
C ASN A 117 2.67 22.95 -30.19
N SER A 118 2.97 21.89 -30.95
CA SER A 118 4.18 21.73 -31.76
C SER A 118 4.41 22.88 -32.76
N ASP A 119 3.33 23.49 -33.26
CA ASP A 119 3.38 24.54 -34.28
C ASP A 119 3.52 25.97 -33.72
N LYS A 120 3.53 26.16 -32.39
CA LYS A 120 3.59 27.50 -31.77
C LYS A 120 5.03 27.98 -31.56
N GLU A 121 5.32 29.23 -31.94
CA GLU A 121 6.60 29.88 -31.63
C GLU A 121 6.85 29.91 -30.11
N GLY A 122 8.07 29.53 -29.70
CA GLY A 122 8.45 29.35 -28.30
C GLY A 122 8.24 27.92 -27.75
N PHE A 123 7.39 27.11 -28.38
CA PHE A 123 7.12 25.73 -27.96
C PHE A 123 8.16 24.72 -28.50
N ASN A 124 8.93 25.10 -29.52
CA ASN A 124 10.05 24.30 -30.07
C ASN A 124 11.29 24.23 -29.14
N SER A 125 11.22 24.80 -27.94
CA SER A 125 12.33 25.01 -27.00
C SER A 125 12.36 23.98 -25.85
N GLU A 126 12.97 24.35 -24.73
CA GLU A 126 13.06 23.62 -23.46
C GLU A 126 11.71 23.09 -22.94
N VAL A 127 10.59 23.76 -23.25
CA VAL A 127 9.25 23.33 -22.80
C VAL A 127 8.83 22.01 -23.45
N ARG A 128 9.08 21.83 -24.75
CA ARG A 128 8.82 20.53 -25.39
C ARG A 128 9.74 19.46 -24.84
N LEU A 129 11.03 19.79 -24.65
CA LEU A 129 12.00 18.86 -24.08
C LEU A 129 11.59 18.44 -22.66
N SER A 130 11.17 19.36 -21.80
CA SER A 130 10.72 19.04 -20.44
C SER A 130 9.40 18.27 -20.41
N LEU A 131 8.55 18.39 -21.43
CA LEU A 131 7.34 17.60 -21.56
C LEU A 131 7.60 16.19 -22.12
N THR A 132 8.55 16.02 -23.03
CA THR A 132 8.79 14.73 -23.72
C THR A 132 9.94 13.92 -23.11
N ALA A 133 10.96 14.57 -22.56
CA ALA A 133 12.10 13.90 -21.93
C ALA A 133 11.61 13.12 -20.70
N ASP A 134 12.01 11.85 -20.64
CA ASP A 134 11.70 10.95 -19.54
C ASP A 134 10.20 10.86 -19.21
N ALA A 135 9.32 11.13 -20.20
CA ALA A 135 7.87 11.13 -20.00
C ALA A 135 7.32 9.78 -19.51
N PHE A 136 8.07 8.70 -19.75
CA PHE A 136 7.73 7.34 -19.34
C PHE A 136 8.77 6.73 -18.41
N SER A 137 9.72 7.52 -17.89
CA SER A 137 10.75 7.03 -16.97
C SER A 137 10.12 6.87 -15.57
N TYR A 138 9.61 5.68 -15.30
CA TYR A 138 9.06 5.35 -13.99
C TYR A 138 10.18 4.98 -13.03
N GLN A 139 10.50 5.89 -12.12
CA GLN A 139 11.25 5.57 -10.91
C GLN A 139 10.24 5.28 -9.80
N PRO A 140 10.08 4.00 -9.37
CA PRO A 140 9.19 3.71 -8.26
C PRO A 140 9.67 4.48 -7.03
N SER A 141 8.78 5.27 -6.43
CA SER A 141 9.00 5.88 -5.11
C SER A 141 8.95 4.77 -4.07
N SER A 142 10.01 3.98 -4.04
CA SER A 142 10.25 3.05 -2.97
C SER A 142 10.55 3.85 -1.72
N VAL A 143 9.53 4.04 -0.89
CA VAL A 143 9.68 4.51 0.51
C VAL A 143 10.72 3.66 1.28
N PHE A 144 11.09 2.49 0.74
CA PHE A 144 12.09 1.56 1.27
C PHE A 144 13.34 1.32 0.39
N SER A 145 13.50 1.95 -0.78
CA SER A 145 14.78 1.88 -1.51
C SER A 145 15.54 3.16 -1.23
N GLY A 146 16.60 3.01 -0.45
CA GLY A 146 17.32 4.10 0.18
C GLY A 146 17.77 5.18 -0.81
N LYS A 147 17.36 6.41 -0.51
CA LYS A 147 18.18 7.63 -0.68
C LYS A 147 17.57 8.88 -0.05
N GLU A 148 16.33 8.84 0.46
CA GLU A 148 15.77 9.92 1.27
C GLU A 148 15.72 9.53 2.74
N LYS A 149 16.57 10.19 3.54
CA LYS A 149 17.00 9.76 4.89
C LYS A 149 16.04 10.12 6.02
N LYS A 150 14.87 10.71 5.75
CA LYS A 150 13.83 10.99 6.76
C LYS A 150 12.46 10.98 6.10
N VAL A 151 11.54 10.19 6.63
CA VAL A 151 10.14 10.25 6.20
C VAL A 151 9.52 11.46 6.88
N GLU A 152 9.31 12.54 6.11
CA GLU A 152 8.53 13.69 6.57
C GLU A 152 7.04 13.34 6.59
N SER A 153 6.33 13.87 7.58
CA SER A 153 4.90 13.62 7.77
C SER A 153 4.12 14.06 6.53
N PRO A 154 3.28 13.20 5.93
CA PRO A 154 2.47 13.57 4.75
C PRO A 154 1.49 14.73 5.03
N LEU A 155 1.23 15.03 6.31
CA LEU A 155 0.48 16.19 6.79
C LEU A 155 1.18 16.77 8.04
N PRO A 156 2.15 17.69 7.90
CA PRO A 156 2.86 18.26 9.03
C PRO A 156 1.88 18.98 9.97
N GLY A 157 1.85 18.57 11.24
CA GLY A 157 0.97 19.14 12.27
C GLY A 157 -0.30 18.33 12.57
N HIS A 158 -0.52 17.19 11.90
CA HIS A 158 -1.59 16.26 12.27
C HIS A 158 -1.05 15.19 13.23
N PRO A 159 -1.62 15.04 14.45
CA PRO A 159 -1.01 14.24 15.52
C PRO A 159 -0.84 12.76 15.16
N THR A 160 -1.73 12.20 14.34
CA THR A 160 -1.63 10.79 13.89
C THR A 160 -0.60 10.59 12.77
N SER A 161 -0.39 11.61 11.94
CA SER A 161 0.56 11.56 10.83
C SER A 161 1.99 11.68 11.35
N ASP A 162 2.22 12.61 12.28
CA ASP A 162 3.51 12.82 12.92
C ASP A 162 3.93 11.61 13.77
N LEU A 163 2.99 10.98 14.48
CA LEU A 163 3.26 9.77 15.25
C LEU A 163 3.69 8.60 14.36
N SER A 164 3.05 8.43 13.20
CA SER A 164 3.38 7.37 12.26
C SER A 164 4.79 7.54 11.66
N ALA A 165 5.16 8.79 11.33
CA ALA A 165 6.49 9.13 10.84
C ALA A 165 7.57 8.91 11.92
N VAL A 166 7.29 9.27 13.18
CA VAL A 166 8.23 9.07 14.30
C VAL A 166 8.45 7.59 14.60
N VAL A 167 7.39 6.76 14.59
CA VAL A 167 7.51 5.31 14.80
C VAL A 167 8.30 4.67 13.66
N LEU A 168 8.04 5.07 12.42
CA LEU A 168 8.74 4.53 11.25
C LEU A 168 10.23 4.91 11.25
N ASN A 169 10.55 6.17 11.59
CA ASN A 169 11.94 6.62 11.75
C ASN A 169 12.65 5.85 12.87
N LYS A 170 12.00 5.59 14.01
CA LYS A 170 12.59 4.77 15.09
C LYS A 170 12.81 3.31 14.71
N LEU A 171 11.94 2.72 13.89
CA LEU A 171 12.12 1.35 13.39
C LEU A 171 13.28 1.26 12.40
N LEU A 172 13.45 2.28 11.56
CA LEU A 172 14.58 2.40 10.62
C LEU A 172 15.90 2.56 11.38
N ASP A 173 15.95 3.46 12.37
CA ASP A 173 17.13 3.66 13.23
C ASP A 173 17.47 2.39 14.04
N GLY A 174 16.46 1.66 14.53
CA GLY A 174 16.64 0.42 15.29
C GLY A 174 17.20 -0.75 14.45
N LEU A 175 16.94 -0.78 13.14
CA LEU A 175 17.50 -1.77 12.22
C LEU A 175 18.99 -1.49 11.90
N GLU A 176 19.44 -0.23 11.97
CA GLU A 176 20.84 0.12 11.71
C GLU A 176 21.81 -0.35 12.82
N VAL A 177 21.34 -0.51 14.06
CA VAL A 177 22.20 -0.90 15.21
C VAL A 177 22.69 -2.35 15.13
N LYS A 178 22.13 -3.21 14.27
CA LYS A 178 22.55 -4.62 14.16
C LYS A 178 23.51 -4.94 13.01
N LYS A 179 23.98 -3.93 12.27
CA LYS A 179 24.96 -4.11 11.19
C LYS A 179 26.32 -3.50 11.55
N LYS A 180 26.85 -3.84 12.74
CA LYS A 180 28.27 -3.69 13.08
C LYS A 180 28.63 -4.57 14.30
N GLN A 181 28.85 -5.85 14.04
CA GLN A 181 30.05 -6.63 14.41
C GLN A 181 29.90 -8.04 13.85
#